data_AF-A0A968QF39-F1
#
_entry.id   AF-A0A968QF39-F1
#
_cell.length_a   1.000
_cell.length_b   1.000
_cell.length_c   1.000
_cell.angle_alpha   90.00
_cell.angle_beta   90.00
_cell.angle_gamma   90.00
#
_symmetry.space_group_name_H-M   'P 1'
#
loop_
_entity.id
_entity.type
_entity.pdbx_description
1 polymer ?
#
loop_
_entity_poly.entity_id
_entity_poly.type
_entity_poly.pdbx_seq_one_letter_code
_entity_poly.pdbx_strand_id
1 'polypeptide(L)'
;MPQKDTITFIKSPLGTGKTTQLIKHLLQVQEYGIIGLGYRNTLLLQFNEKAKELGFYHLQSDKNLKEFSLDDPQLKVTNCLDSLIYYVKEHFDGKIIVIDEIISGLKHLLYSSTIKQFAKVKELFT
;
A
#
# COMPACT_ATOMS: atom_id res chain seq x y z
N MET A 1 2.06 8.64 -16.48
CA MET A 1 1.30 7.56 -15.82
C MET A 1 1.71 6.23 -16.42
N PRO A 2 1.76 5.14 -15.63
CA PRO A 2 1.84 3.79 -16.16
C PRO A 2 0.70 3.54 -17.16
N GLN A 3 0.93 2.73 -18.19
CA GLN A 3 -0.17 2.27 -19.03
C GLN A 3 -1.06 1.30 -18.23
N LYS A 4 -2.31 1.11 -18.67
CA LYS A 4 -3.19 0.11 -18.08
C LYS A 4 -2.49 -1.26 -18.07
N ASP A 5 -2.68 -2.02 -17.00
CA ASP A 5 -2.12 -3.38 -16.83
C ASP A 5 -0.58 -3.44 -16.86
N THR A 6 0.09 -2.36 -16.41
CA THR A 6 1.56 -2.31 -16.32
C THR A 6 2.07 -2.18 -14.89
N ILE A 7 3.25 -2.75 -14.65
CA ILE A 7 4.02 -2.58 -13.42
C ILE A 7 5.14 -1.59 -13.70
N THR A 8 5.20 -0.50 -12.94
CA THR A 8 6.25 0.53 -13.07
C THR A 8 7.17 0.51 -11.87
N PHE A 9 8.47 0.32 -12.11
CA PHE A 9 9.50 0.43 -11.07
C PHE A 9 10.18 1.79 -11.13
N ILE A 10 10.24 2.48 -9.99
CA ILE A 10 10.90 3.78 -9.87
C ILE A 10 12.11 3.63 -8.96
N LYS A 11 13.31 3.67 -9.54
CA LYS A 11 14.56 3.70 -8.77
C LYS A 11 14.97 5.16 -8.58
N SER A 12 14.99 5.61 -7.33
CA SER A 12 15.40 6.96 -6.99
C SER A 12 16.03 7.01 -5.59
N PRO A 13 17.12 7.79 -5.39
CA PRO A 13 17.64 8.10 -4.05
C PRO A 13 16.60 8.78 -3.15
N LEU A 14 16.87 8.79 -1.85
CA LEU A 14 16.11 9.56 -0.87
C LEU A 14 16.24 11.07 -1.14
N GLY A 15 15.22 11.84 -0.80
CA GLY A 15 15.25 13.32 -0.88
C GLY A 15 15.06 13.92 -2.28
N THR A 16 14.95 13.12 -3.33
CA THR A 16 14.80 13.59 -4.72
C THR A 16 13.38 14.02 -5.11
N GLY A 17 12.43 13.96 -4.17
CA GLY A 17 11.03 14.32 -4.42
C GLY A 17 10.17 13.22 -5.05
N LYS A 18 10.63 11.96 -5.11
CA LYS A 18 9.84 10.82 -5.64
C LYS A 18 8.43 10.75 -5.05
N THR A 19 8.31 10.94 -3.74
CA THR A 19 7.04 10.84 -3.01
C THR A 19 6.11 12.00 -3.38
N THR A 20 6.65 13.21 -3.52
CA THR A 20 5.89 14.38 -3.95
C THR A 20 5.34 14.19 -5.36
N GLN A 21 6.16 13.66 -6.28
CA GLN A 21 5.70 13.37 -7.63
C GLN A 21 4.65 12.26 -7.63
N LEU A 22 4.86 11.18 -6.87
CA LEU A 22 3.87 10.12 -6.73
C LEU A 22 2.51 10.66 -6.26
N ILE A 23 2.47 11.49 -5.22
CA ILE A 23 1.22 12.09 -4.71
C ILE A 23 0.53 12.91 -5.80
N LYS A 24 1.27 13.75 -6.54
CA LYS A 24 0.71 14.51 -7.66
C LYS A 24 0.06 13.62 -8.72
N HIS A 25 0.67 12.47 -9.01
CA HIS A 25 0.09 11.51 -9.95
C HIS A 25 -1.16 10.84 -9.36
N LEU A 26 -1.12 10.42 -8.11
CA LEU A 26 -2.27 9.80 -7.45
C LEU A 26 -3.49 10.74 -7.36
N LEU A 27 -3.26 12.05 -7.22
CA LEU A 27 -4.31 13.07 -7.28
C LEU A 27 -4.99 13.18 -8.64
N GLN A 28 -4.39 12.66 -9.72
CA GLN A 28 -4.98 12.63 -11.06
C GLN A 28 -5.80 11.36 -11.33
N VAL A 29 -5.79 10.39 -10.42
CA VAL A 29 -6.47 9.08 -10.54
C VAL A 29 -7.29 8.75 -9.29
N GLN A 30 -7.95 9.76 -8.74
CA GLN A 30 -8.71 9.63 -7.49
C GLN A 30 -9.95 8.73 -7.61
N GLU A 31 -10.40 8.47 -8.84
CA GLU A 31 -11.49 7.56 -9.15
C GLU A 31 -11.19 6.09 -8.80
N TYR A 32 -9.92 5.73 -8.64
CA TYR A 32 -9.47 4.40 -8.22
C TYR A 32 -9.27 4.29 -6.71
N GLY A 33 -9.49 3.10 -6.16
CA GLY A 33 -8.95 2.73 -4.86
C GLY A 33 -7.43 2.60 -4.91
N ILE A 34 -6.77 2.80 -3.76
CA ILE A 34 -5.31 2.76 -3.65
C ILE A 34 -4.91 1.95 -2.42
N ILE A 35 -4.02 0.97 -2.60
CA ILE A 35 -3.40 0.22 -1.51
C ILE A 35 -1.92 0.60 -1.47
N GLY A 36 -1.55 1.37 -0.45
CA GLY A 36 -0.17 1.78 -0.17
C GLY A 36 0.51 0.81 0.81
N LEU A 37 1.43 0.00 0.31
CA LEU A 37 2.20 -0.95 1.07
C LEU A 37 3.57 -0.39 1.45
N GLY A 38 3.93 -0.54 2.72
CA GLY A 38 5.26 -0.25 3.23
C GLY A 38 5.72 -1.27 4.26
N TYR A 39 6.87 -1.01 4.89
CA TYR A 39 7.43 -1.87 5.94
C TYR A 39 7.54 -1.17 7.31
N ARG A 40 7.21 0.13 7.38
CA ARG A 40 7.22 0.92 8.63
C ARG A 40 5.98 1.82 8.73
N ASN A 41 5.22 1.68 9.81
CA ASN A 41 4.03 2.50 10.06
C ASN A 41 4.36 4.00 10.12
N THR A 42 5.48 4.39 10.74
CA THR A 42 5.88 5.79 10.85
C THR A 42 6.09 6.46 9.49
N LEU A 43 6.64 5.74 8.51
CA LEU A 43 6.82 6.26 7.15
C LEU A 43 5.49 6.36 6.40
N LEU A 44 4.58 5.38 6.61
CA LEU A 44 3.26 5.38 6.01
C LEU A 44 2.39 6.52 6.56
N LEU A 45 2.43 6.79 7.87
CA LEU A 45 1.74 7.92 8.46
C LEU A 45 2.28 9.26 7.92
N GLN A 46 3.59 9.42 7.80
CA GLN A 46 4.18 10.60 7.16
C GLN A 46 3.78 10.74 5.70
N PHE A 47 3.62 9.63 4.98
CA PHE A 47 3.10 9.63 3.62
C PHE A 47 1.63 10.11 3.61
N ASN A 48 0.77 9.55 4.46
CA ASN A 48 -0.63 9.95 4.57
C ASN A 48 -0.78 11.45 4.88
N GLU A 49 0.03 11.99 5.80
CA GLU A 49 0.04 13.43 6.11
C GLU A 49 0.40 14.29 4.89
N LYS A 50 1.41 13.89 4.12
CA LYS A 50 1.78 14.57 2.86
C LYS A 50 0.71 14.42 1.79
N ALA A 51 -0.03 13.32 1.84
CA ALA A 51 -1.06 12.92 0.89
C ALA A 51 -2.48 13.16 1.41
N LYS A 52 -2.68 14.08 2.37
CA LYS A 52 -3.96 14.26 3.08
C LYS A 52 -5.17 14.46 2.16
N GLU A 53 -4.95 15.09 1.01
CA GLU A 53 -5.97 15.35 -0.01
C GLU A 53 -6.53 14.06 -0.63
N LEU A 54 -5.79 12.95 -0.56
CA LEU A 54 -6.23 11.63 -1.01
C LEU A 54 -7.06 10.89 0.04
N GLY A 55 -7.09 11.34 1.30
CA GLY A 55 -7.96 10.75 2.33
C GLY A 55 -7.64 9.30 2.71
N PHE A 56 -6.36 8.96 2.86
CA PHE A 56 -5.95 7.60 3.21
C PHE A 56 -6.36 7.19 4.63
N TYR A 57 -6.97 6.02 4.76
CA TYR A 57 -7.02 5.28 6.02
C TYR A 57 -5.68 4.59 6.30
N HIS A 58 -5.36 4.33 7.56
CA HIS A 58 -4.16 3.58 7.95
C HIS A 58 -4.55 2.27 8.66
N LEU A 59 -4.23 1.12 8.05
CA LEU A 59 -4.50 -0.19 8.62
C LEU A 59 -3.28 -0.72 9.39
N GLN A 60 -3.33 -0.58 10.71
CA GLN A 60 -2.31 -1.13 11.60
C GLN A 60 -2.82 -2.37 12.37
N SER A 61 -4.13 -2.46 12.63
CA SER A 61 -4.72 -3.55 13.41
C SER A 61 -6.21 -3.72 13.10
N ASP A 62 -6.79 -4.82 13.60
CA ASP A 62 -8.24 -5.10 13.54
C ASP A 62 -9.13 -3.94 13.98
N LYS A 63 -8.64 -3.09 14.90
CA LYS A 63 -9.40 -1.93 15.38
C LYS A 63 -9.74 -0.96 14.24
N ASN A 64 -8.84 -0.81 13.26
CA ASN A 64 -9.01 0.09 12.14
C ASN A 64 -10.04 -0.44 11.12
N LEU A 65 -10.25 -1.76 11.05
CA LEU A 65 -11.24 -2.37 10.14
C LEU A 65 -12.70 -2.05 10.51
N LYS A 66 -12.92 -1.38 11.65
CA LYS A 66 -14.24 -0.84 12.02
C LYS A 66 -14.51 0.52 11.38
N GLU A 67 -13.48 1.19 10.87
CA GLU A 67 -13.56 2.56 10.32
C GLU A 67 -13.78 2.57 8.80
N PHE A 68 -13.43 1.50 8.10
CA PHE A 68 -13.57 1.35 6.66
C PHE A 68 -13.70 -0.14 6.27
N SER A 69 -14.23 -0.40 5.08
CA SER A 69 -14.31 -1.76 4.52
C SER A 69 -13.28 -1.96 3.42
N LEU A 70 -12.53 -3.07 3.47
CA LEU A 70 -11.61 -3.48 2.39
C LEU A 70 -12.34 -3.85 1.09
N ASP A 71 -13.64 -4.15 1.18
CA ASP A 71 -14.51 -4.42 0.04
C ASP A 71 -14.86 -3.16 -0.77
N ASP A 72 -14.63 -1.97 -0.22
CA ASP A 72 -14.88 -0.72 -0.95
C ASP A 72 -13.87 -0.59 -2.12
N PRO A 73 -14.35 -0.57 -3.39
CA PRO A 73 -13.47 -0.48 -4.56
C PRO A 73 -12.73 0.87 -4.66
N GLN A 74 -13.24 1.93 -4.02
CA GLN A 74 -12.63 3.26 -4.01
C GLN A 74 -11.77 3.53 -2.76
N LEU A 75 -11.67 2.55 -1.85
CA LEU A 75 -10.87 2.66 -0.64
C LEU A 75 -9.43 3.05 -0.94
N LYS A 76 -8.95 4.06 -0.22
CA LYS A 76 -7.54 4.45 -0.18
C LYS A 76 -7.00 4.11 1.20
N VAL A 77 -6.14 3.11 1.28
CA VAL A 77 -5.61 2.58 2.53
C VAL A 77 -4.10 2.42 2.45
N THR A 78 -3.39 2.73 3.55
CA THR A 78 -1.98 2.40 3.70
C THR A 78 -1.75 1.42 4.84
N ASN A 79 -0.85 0.47 4.64
CA ASN A 79 -0.53 -0.54 5.64
C ASN A 79 0.87 -1.13 5.47
N CYS A 80 1.40 -1.66 6.57
CA CYS A 80 2.57 -2.51 6.50
C CYS A 80 2.23 -3.85 5.83
N LEU A 81 3.23 -4.51 5.26
CA LEU A 81 3.09 -5.84 4.68
C LEU A 81 2.55 -6.89 5.67
N ASP A 82 2.82 -6.73 6.96
CA ASP A 82 2.28 -7.59 8.03
C ASP A 82 0.74 -7.56 8.08
N SER A 83 0.11 -6.45 7.69
CA SER A 83 -1.36 -6.31 7.64
C SER A 83 -1.99 -7.00 6.43
N LEU A 84 -1.20 -7.58 5.51
CA LEU A 84 -1.74 -8.36 4.38
C LEU A 84 -2.55 -9.57 4.85
N ILE A 85 -2.40 -10.02 6.10
CA ILE A 85 -3.23 -11.08 6.70
C ILE A 85 -4.73 -10.77 6.71
N TYR A 86 -5.13 -9.50 6.58
CA TYR A 86 -6.53 -9.08 6.56
C TYR A 86 -7.13 -9.06 5.15
N TYR A 87 -6.32 -9.28 4.11
CA TYR A 87 -6.76 -9.18 2.73
C TYR A 87 -7.15 -10.54 2.15
N VAL A 88 -8.03 -10.48 1.15
CA VAL A 88 -8.26 -11.52 0.13
C VAL A 88 -7.96 -10.92 -1.25
N LYS A 89 -7.92 -11.75 -2.31
CA LYS A 89 -7.48 -11.33 -3.65
C LYS A 89 -8.37 -10.25 -4.25
N GLU A 90 -9.68 -10.38 -4.04
CA GLU A 90 -10.72 -9.53 -4.57
C GLU A 90 -10.59 -8.09 -4.05
N HIS A 91 -9.99 -7.90 -2.87
CA HIS A 91 -9.72 -6.56 -2.33
C HIS A 91 -8.74 -5.75 -3.20
N PHE A 92 -7.97 -6.38 -4.08
CA PHE A 92 -7.01 -5.70 -4.95
C PHE A 92 -7.61 -5.33 -6.33
N ASP A 93 -8.79 -5.88 -6.66
CA ASP A 93 -9.39 -5.72 -7.97
C ASP A 93 -9.71 -4.24 -8.27
N GLY A 94 -9.24 -3.77 -9.42
CA GLY A 94 -9.44 -2.40 -9.87
C GLY A 94 -8.71 -1.33 -9.03
N LYS A 95 -7.83 -1.72 -8.10
CA LYS A 95 -7.08 -0.79 -7.25
C LYS A 95 -5.65 -0.58 -7.74
N ILE A 96 -5.12 0.61 -7.46
CA ILE A 96 -3.70 0.93 -7.67
C ILE A 96 -2.91 0.43 -6.46
N ILE A 97 -1.90 -0.42 -6.71
CA ILE A 97 -0.99 -0.87 -5.66
C ILE A 97 0.28 -0.02 -5.72
N VAL A 98 0.59 0.65 -4.61
CA VAL A 98 1.82 1.42 -4.43
C VAL A 98 2.67 0.69 -3.41
N ILE A 99 3.90 0.34 -3.76
CA ILE A 99 4.84 -0.30 -2.83
C ILE A 99 6.06 0.60 -2.68
N ASP A 100 6.20 1.25 -1.52
CA ASP A 100 7.41 2.04 -1.22
C ASP A 100 8.49 1.15 -0.61
N GLU A 101 9.75 1.43 -0.95
CA GLU A 101 10.90 0.65 -0.53
C GLU A 101 10.75 -0.87 -0.77
N ILE A 102 10.32 -1.27 -1.99
CA ILE A 102 10.05 -2.68 -2.35
C ILE A 102 11.16 -3.65 -1.93
N ILE A 103 12.44 -3.25 -2.00
CA ILE A 103 13.55 -4.11 -1.58
C ILE A 103 13.51 -4.40 -0.08
N SER A 104 13.26 -3.39 0.75
CA SER A 104 13.06 -3.54 2.19
C SER A 104 11.81 -4.38 2.47
N GLY A 105 10.73 -4.13 1.73
CA GLY A 105 9.49 -4.88 1.83
C GLY A 105 9.66 -6.37 1.51
N LEU A 106 10.35 -6.70 0.42
CA LEU A 106 10.65 -8.09 0.03
C LEU A 106 11.55 -8.78 1.07
N LYS A 107 12.58 -8.10 1.57
CA LYS A 107 13.40 -8.64 2.67
C LYS A 107 12.56 -8.92 3.91
N HIS A 108 11.65 -8.02 4.25
CA HIS A 108 10.72 -8.21 5.37
C HIS A 108 9.81 -9.41 5.13
N LEU A 109 9.24 -9.55 3.92
CA LEU A 109 8.43 -10.70 3.52
C LEU A 109 9.17 -12.03 3.64
N LEU A 110 10.45 -12.08 3.23
CA LEU A 110 11.22 -13.30 3.18
C LEU A 110 11.85 -13.69 4.52
N TYR A 111 12.21 -12.72 5.36
CA TYR A 111 13.07 -12.96 6.51
C TYR A 111 12.48 -12.50 7.86
N SER A 112 11.39 -11.74 7.88
CA SER A 112 10.82 -11.26 9.14
C SER A 112 10.05 -12.36 9.86
N SER A 113 10.26 -12.47 11.18
CA SER A 113 9.44 -13.29 12.07
C SER A 113 8.10 -12.63 12.44
N THR A 114 7.88 -11.37 12.07
CA THR A 114 6.67 -10.61 12.44
C THR A 114 5.48 -10.90 11.53
N ILE A 115 5.72 -11.45 10.33
CA ILE A 115 4.64 -11.81 9.41
C ILE A 115 3.99 -13.09 9.90
N LYS A 116 2.90 -12.91 10.63
CA LYS A 116 2.04 -13.99 11.06
C LYS A 116 1.30 -14.55 9.85
N GLN A 117 1.00 -15.85 9.86
CA GLN A 117 0.21 -16.51 8.81
C GLN A 117 0.80 -16.33 7.39
N PHE A 118 2.12 -16.43 7.24
CA PHE A 118 2.80 -16.28 5.94
C PHE A 118 2.20 -17.14 4.82
N ALA A 119 1.71 -18.34 5.13
CA ALA A 119 1.00 -19.19 4.16
C ALA A 119 -0.22 -18.49 3.55
N LYS A 120 -1.06 -17.86 4.37
CA LYS A 120 -2.22 -17.07 3.92
C LYS A 120 -1.79 -15.87 3.07
N VAL A 121 -0.76 -15.15 3.51
CA VAL A 121 -0.23 -14.01 2.77
C VAL A 121 0.32 -14.45 1.41
N LYS A 122 0.95 -15.62 1.34
CA LYS A 122 1.49 -16.20 0.10
C LYS A 122 0.39 -16.50 -0.92
N GLU A 123 -0.80 -16.92 -0.48
CA GLU A 123 -1.95 -17.19 -1.36
C GLU A 123 -2.42 -15.95 -2.12
N LEU A 124 -2.13 -14.73 -1.63
CA LEU A 124 -2.43 -13.50 -2.36
C LEU A 124 -1.60 -13.35 -3.65
N PHE A 125 -0.50 -14.10 -3.79
CA PHE A 125 0.43 -14.02 -4.90
C PHE A 125 0.38 -15.22 -5.87
N THR A 126 -0.48 -16.22 -5.62
CA THR A 126 -0.59 -17.47 -6.41
C THR A 126 -2.02 -17.70 -6.85
#